data_AF-A0A564Q469-F1
#
_entry.id   AF-A0A564Q469-F1
#
_cell.length_a   1.000
_cell.length_b   1.000
_cell.length_c   1.000
_cell.angle_alpha   90.00
_cell.angle_beta   90.00
_cell.angle_gamma   90.00
#
_symmetry.space_group_name_H-M   'P 1'
#
loop_
_entity.id
_entity.type
_entity.pdbx_description
1 polymer ?
#
loop_
_entity_poly.entity_id
_entity_poly.type
_entity_poly.pdbx_seq_one_letter_code
_entity_poly.pdbx_strand_id
1 'polypeptide(L)' 'MLERAIILDQYYIPTRYPNGFDVDVPMDYYTEKQAKGAIEYAEDIIEFVKREVE' A
#
# COMPACT_ATOMS: atom_id res chain seq x y z
N MET A 1 5.55 -1.91 12.47
CA MET A 1 6.11 -2.56 11.27
C MET A 1 5.12 -3.51 10.63
N LEU A 2 4.66 -4.55 11.35
CA LEU A 2 3.68 -5.51 10.81
C LEU A 2 2.39 -4.85 10.28
N GLU A 3 1.83 -3.89 11.01
CA GLU A 3 0.63 -3.14 10.56
C GLU A 3 0.84 -2.45 9.21
N ARG A 4 2.02 -1.84 9.00
CA ARG A 4 2.37 -1.20 7.74
C ARG A 4 2.39 -2.20 6.59
N ALA A 5 2.97 -3.38 6.81
CA ALA A 5 2.97 -4.46 5.83
C ALA A 5 1.54 -4.95 5.52
N ILE A 6 0.71 -5.17 6.54
CA ILE A 6 -0.70 -5.57 6.37
C ILE A 6 -1.48 -4.55 5.55
N ILE A 7 -1.26 -3.25 5.79
CA ILE A 7 -1.91 -2.18 5.01
C ILE A 7 -1.44 -2.21 3.55
N LEU A 8 -0.13 -2.39 3.30
CA LEU A 8 0.40 -2.46 1.94
C LEU A 8 -0.10 -3.70 1.18
N ASP A 9 -0.29 -4.83 1.86
CA ASP A 9 -0.86 -6.05 1.26
C ASP A 9 -2.28 -5.80 0.71
N GLN A 10 -3.07 -4.97 1.38
CA GLN A 10 -4.41 -4.58 0.91
C GLN A 10 -4.39 -3.79 -0.41
N TYR A 11 -3.25 -3.19 -0.78
CA TYR A 11 -3.12 -2.43 -2.01
C TYR A 11 -2.67 -3.28 -3.20
N TYR A 12 -2.27 -4.54 -3.02
CA TYR A 12 -1.71 -5.33 -4.11
C TYR A 12 -2.72 -5.68 -5.21
N ILE A 13 -3.91 -6.20 -4.86
CA ILE A 13 -4.93 -6.61 -5.85
C ILE A 13 -5.90 -5.47 -6.18
N PRO A 14 -6.55 -4.83 -5.19
CA PRO A 14 -7.65 -3.92 -5.48
C PRO A 14 -7.23 -2.69 -6.30
N THR A 15 -6.02 -2.16 -6.12
CA THR A 15 -5.54 -1.00 -6.91
C THR A 15 -5.45 -1.25 -8.42
N ARG A 16 -5.49 -2.51 -8.89
CA ARG A 16 -5.25 -2.88 -10.30
C ARG A 16 -6.48 -3.42 -11.03
N TYR A 17 -7.42 -4.02 -10.31
CA TYR A 17 -8.51 -4.77 -10.94
C TYR A 17 -9.88 -4.20 -10.53
N PRO A 18 -10.65 -3.65 -11.49
CA PRO A 18 -11.98 -3.10 -11.21
C PRO A 18 -12.97 -4.10 -10.61
N ASN A 19 -12.80 -5.40 -10.88
CA ASN A 19 -13.66 -6.45 -10.31
C ASN A 19 -13.52 -6.60 -8.79
N GLY A 20 -12.58 -5.90 -8.15
CA GLY A 20 -12.47 -5.79 -6.70
C GLY A 20 -13.40 -4.75 -6.07
N PHE A 21 -14.17 -4.00 -6.86
CA PHE A 21 -15.09 -2.96 -6.41
C PHE A 21 -16.52 -3.21 -6.94
N ASP A 22 -17.51 -2.78 -6.17
CA ASP A 22 -18.93 -2.93 -6.54
C ASP A 22 -19.32 -2.02 -7.72
N VAL A 23 -18.69 -0.85 -7.83
CA VAL A 23 -18.91 0.16 -8.87
C VAL A 23 -17.58 0.84 -9.24
N ASP A 24 -17.57 1.56 -10.37
CA ASP A 24 -16.45 2.41 -10.82
C ASP A 24 -15.09 1.69 -11.01
N VAL A 25 -14.01 2.47 -11.10
CA VAL A 25 -12.64 1.97 -11.33
C VAL A 25 -11.76 2.21 -10.11
N PRO A 26 -10.67 1.44 -9.91
CA PRO A 26 -9.87 1.51 -8.69
C PRO A 26 -9.40 2.92 -8.31
N MET A 27 -9.07 3.76 -9.28
CA MET A 27 -8.58 5.13 -9.03
C MET A 27 -9.56 6.02 -8.26
N ASP A 28 -10.86 5.71 -8.27
CA ASP A 28 -11.89 6.50 -7.59
C ASP A 28 -11.96 6.20 -6.07
N TYR A 29 -11.35 5.10 -5.62
CA TYR A 29 -11.39 4.64 -4.22
C TYR A 29 -10.16 5.00 -3.39
N TYR A 30 -9.13 5.59 -4.02
CA TYR A 30 -7.88 5.94 -3.34
C TYR A 30 -7.65 7.44 -3.31
N THR A 31 -7.30 7.92 -2.12
CA THR A 31 -6.98 9.33 -1.88
C THR A 31 -5.48 9.58 -1.96
N GLU A 32 -5.09 10.83 -2.22
CA GLU A 32 -3.70 11.27 -2.15
C GLU A 32 -3.08 11.00 -0.76
N LYS A 33 -3.88 11.10 0.32
CA LYS A 33 -3.43 10.78 1.68
C LYS A 33 -3.05 9.31 1.81
N GLN A 34 -3.85 8.39 1.25
CA GLN A 34 -3.51 6.97 1.23
C GLN A 34 -2.26 6.69 0.40
N ALA A 35 -2.12 7.35 -0.75
CA ALA A 35 -0.93 7.20 -1.60
C ALA A 35 0.36 7.64 -0.87
N LYS A 36 0.33 8.81 -0.22
CA LYS A 36 1.47 9.30 0.57
C LYS A 36 1.81 8.37 1.74
N GLY A 37 0.79 7.90 2.46
CA GLY A 37 0.99 6.94 3.56
C GLY A 37 1.56 5.60 3.09
N ALA A 38 1.14 5.12 1.91
CA ALA A 38 1.67 3.90 1.32
C ALA A 38 3.16 4.02 0.98
N ILE A 39 3.58 5.16 0.43
CA ILE A 39 5.00 5.44 0.15
C ILE A 39 5.81 5.46 1.45
N GLU A 40 5.35 6.22 2.45
CA GLU A 40 6.01 6.29 3.77
C GLU A 40 6.17 4.89 4.41
N TYR A 41 5.11 4.06 4.36
CA TYR A 41 5.15 2.71 4.89
C TYR A 41 6.12 1.79 4.13
N ALA A 42 6.21 1.94 2.80
CA ALA A 42 7.16 1.18 1.99
C ALA A 42 8.60 1.61 2.29
N GLU A 43 8.87 2.91 2.39
CA GLU A 43 10.18 3.45 2.76
C GLU A 43 10.63 2.94 4.13
N ASP A 44 9.75 2.99 5.12
CA ASP A 44 10.02 2.50 6.47
C ASP A 44 10.36 0.99 6.51
N ILE A 45 9.66 0.18 5.73
CA ILE A 45 9.93 -1.27 5.65
C ILE A 45 11.28 -1.53 4.97
N ILE A 46 11.57 -0.83 3.87
CA ILE A 46 12.84 -0.96 3.15
C ILE A 46 14.01 -0.54 4.04
N GLU A 47 13.88 0.59 4.76
CA GLU A 47 14.88 1.09 5.68
C GLU A 47 15.13 0.12 6.83
N PHE A 48 14.08 -0.48 7.38
CA PHE A 48 14.21 -1.54 8.38
C PHE A 48 15.00 -2.74 7.85
N VAL A 49 14.63 -3.26 6.67
CA VAL A 49 15.34 -4.42 6.07
C VAL A 49 16.80 -4.11 5.82
N LYS A 50 17.14 -2.90 5.33
CA LYS A 50 18.54 -2.51 5.12
C LYS A 50 19.36 -2.59 6.40
N ARG A 51 18.81 -2.12 7.53
CA ARG A 51 19.51 -2.13 8.83
C ARG A 51 19.72 -3.53 9.40
N GLU A 52 18.85 -4.48 9.08
CA GLU A 52 18.95 -5.86 9.58
C GLU A 52 19.81 -6.77 8.69
N VAL A 53 20.07 -6.37 7.44
CA VAL A 53 20.88 -7.12 6.48
C VAL A 53 22.34 -6.65 6.44
N GLU A 54 22.62 -5.45 6.94
CA GLU A 54 23.99 -4.94 7.22
C GLU A 54 24.54 -5.47 8.56
#